data_AF-A0A7S3GXQ2-F1
#
_entry.id   AF-A0A7S3GXQ2-F1
#
_cell.length_a   1.000
_cell.length_b   1.000
_cell.length_c   1.000
_cell.angle_alpha   90.00
_cell.angle_beta   90.00
_cell.angle_gamma   90.00
#
_symmetry.space_group_name_H-M   'P 1'
#
loop_
_entity.id
_entity.type
_entity.pdbx_description
1 polymer ?
#
loop_
_entity_poly.entity_id
_entity_poly.type
_entity_poly.pdbx_seq_one_letter_code
_entity_poly.pdbx_strand_id
1 'polypeptide(L)'
;VFALVHAAGGPAVAFVAIANAVDLLERSSSVLQEASRCESLLFQPYSAEQLRSIFKARLSADGASGQDAEKALGPVQIELTVRQVAKRSGDCRQVVRLCEQARFEAAARSMAEEEAGNTPAAGPSTPQKKLKPSSMADPLASVGLLPPEQQVLLCALASAKGEAMKFMDICARYK
;
A
#
# COMPACT_ATOMS: atom_id res chain seq x y z
N VAL A 1 28.69 -4.82 -7.13
CA VAL A 1 29.50 -4.43 -8.31
C VAL A 1 28.96 -5.20 -9.51
N PHE A 2 29.16 -4.71 -10.74
CA PHE A 2 28.43 -5.19 -11.93
C PHE A 2 29.26 -6.22 -12.71
N ALA A 3 28.60 -7.28 -13.20
CA ALA A 3 29.25 -8.33 -13.99
C ALA A 3 29.61 -7.82 -15.39
N LEU A 4 30.90 -7.69 -15.68
CA LEU A 4 31.41 -7.47 -17.04
C LEU A 4 31.76 -8.83 -17.66
N VAL A 5 30.90 -9.29 -18.58
CA VAL A 5 31.25 -10.41 -19.46
C VAL A 5 32.15 -9.83 -20.55
N HIS A 6 33.44 -10.16 -20.48
CA HIS A 6 34.42 -9.69 -21.46
C HIS A 6 34.56 -10.76 -22.55
N ALA A 7 33.86 -10.57 -23.67
CA ALA A 7 34.09 -11.34 -24.88
C ALA A 7 35.31 -10.74 -25.60
N ALA A 8 36.34 -11.54 -25.87
CA ALA A 8 37.56 -11.07 -26.51
C ALA A 8 37.25 -10.46 -27.90
N GLY A 9 37.56 -9.16 -28.07
CA GLY A 9 37.32 -8.41 -29.30
C GLY A 9 35.95 -7.73 -29.43
N GLY A 10 35.07 -7.85 -28.43
CA GLY A 10 33.77 -7.18 -28.39
C GLY A 10 33.77 -5.88 -27.57
N PRO A 11 32.78 -4.98 -27.76
CA PRO A 11 32.59 -3.82 -26.89
C PRO A 11 32.31 -4.28 -25.45
N ALA A 12 32.76 -3.52 -24.46
CA ALA A 12 32.48 -3.80 -23.06
C ALA A 12 30.98 -3.62 -22.78
N VAL A 13 30.29 -4.69 -22.40
CA VAL A 13 28.86 -4.69 -22.06
C VAL A 13 28.67 -5.12 -20.61
N ALA A 14 27.86 -4.37 -19.88
CA ALA A 14 27.41 -4.71 -18.53
C ALA A 14 25.89 -4.95 -18.54
N PHE A 15 25.45 -6.02 -17.87
CA PHE A 15 24.02 -6.33 -17.71
C PHE A 15 23.58 -6.05 -16.28
N VAL A 16 22.45 -5.36 -16.13
CA VAL A 16 21.80 -5.13 -14.84
C VAL A 16 20.43 -5.75 -14.88
N ALA A 17 20.26 -6.85 -14.15
CA ALA A 17 18.97 -7.50 -13.99
C ALA A 17 18.31 -7.02 -12.69
N ILE A 18 17.07 -6.57 -12.77
CA ILE A 18 16.26 -6.16 -11.62
C ILE A 18 15.15 -7.19 -11.43
N ALA A 19 15.05 -7.75 -10.24
CA ALA A 19 14.04 -8.73 -9.92
C ALA A 19 13.68 -8.73 -8.43
N ASN A 20 12.51 -9.26 -8.12
CA ASN A 20 11.97 -9.29 -6.76
C ASN A 20 12.41 -10.52 -5.95
N ALA A 21 12.83 -11.58 -6.63
CA ALA A 21 13.26 -12.83 -6.01
C ALA A 21 14.75 -12.77 -5.67
N VAL A 22 15.09 -12.95 -4.39
CA VAL A 22 16.45 -12.83 -3.85
C VAL A 22 17.34 -14.04 -4.16
N ASP A 23 16.72 -15.17 -4.46
CA ASP A 23 17.33 -16.49 -4.71
C ASP A 23 17.52 -16.78 -6.21
N LEU A 24 17.42 -15.77 -7.09
CA LEU A 24 17.44 -16.00 -8.53
C LEU A 24 18.73 -16.61 -9.06
N LEU A 25 19.87 -16.28 -8.46
CA LEU A 25 21.16 -16.85 -8.82
C LEU A 25 21.35 -18.26 -8.26
N GLU A 26 20.67 -18.60 -7.16
CA GLU A 26 20.71 -19.92 -6.55
C GLU A 26 19.84 -20.92 -7.34
N ARG A 27 18.71 -20.44 -7.88
CA ARG A 27 17.79 -21.24 -8.71
C ARG A 27 18.20 -21.34 -10.18
N SER A 28 19.12 -20.49 -10.65
CA SER A 28 19.52 -20.49 -12.05
C SER A 28 20.50 -21.63 -12.35
N SER A 29 20.45 -22.14 -13.59
CA SER A 29 21.21 -23.33 -14.00
C SER A 29 22.72 -23.16 -13.79
N SER A 30 23.43 -24.29 -13.70
CA SER A 30 24.90 -24.40 -13.61
C SER A 30 25.67 -23.46 -14.56
N VAL A 31 25.15 -23.18 -15.76
CA VAL A 31 25.77 -22.26 -16.74
C VAL A 31 25.95 -20.82 -16.21
N LEU A 32 25.00 -20.31 -15.42
CA LEU A 32 25.09 -18.97 -14.80
C LEU A 32 25.95 -18.97 -13.53
N GLN A 33 26.04 -20.12 -12.84
CA GLN A 33 26.91 -20.30 -11.67
C GLN A 33 28.38 -20.47 -12.08
N GLU A 34 28.64 -21.13 -13.20
CA GLU A 34 29.97 -21.26 -13.82
C GLU A 34 30.47 -19.93 -14.40
N ALA A 35 29.56 -19.04 -14.80
CA ALA A 35 29.87 -17.65 -15.10
C ALA A 35 30.11 -16.86 -13.80
N SER A 36 31.28 -17.03 -13.21
CA SER A 36 31.72 -16.54 -11.88
C SER A 36 31.74 -15.02 -11.68
N ARG A 37 30.95 -14.24 -12.43
CA ARG A 37 30.96 -12.77 -12.44
C ARG A 37 29.64 -12.13 -12.03
N CYS A 38 28.55 -12.89 -11.88
CA CYS A 38 27.27 -12.34 -11.47
C CYS A 38 27.24 -12.02 -9.97
N GLU A 39 27.17 -10.74 -9.63
CA GLU A 39 26.96 -10.28 -8.26
C GLU A 39 25.52 -9.80 -8.06
N SER A 40 24.93 -10.15 -6.92
CA SER A 40 23.62 -9.65 -6.50
C SER A 40 23.76 -8.49 -5.52
N LEU A 41 23.00 -7.42 -5.74
CA LEU A 41 22.80 -6.34 -4.77
C LEU A 41 21.38 -6.42 -4.22
N LEU A 42 21.25 -6.67 -2.92
CA LEU A 42 19.95 -6.68 -2.25
C LEU A 42 19.53 -5.24 -1.89
N PHE A 43 18.39 -4.80 -2.42
CA PHE A 43 17.72 -3.60 -1.97
C PHE A 43 16.91 -3.90 -0.72
N GLN A 44 17.41 -3.45 0.44
CA GLN A 44 16.69 -3.64 1.69
C GLN A 44 15.39 -2.82 1.72
N PRO A 45 14.33 -3.34 2.36
CA PRO A 45 13.12 -2.57 2.62
C PRO A 45 13.45 -1.28 3.39
N TYR A 46 12.69 -0.21 3.13
CA TYR A 46 12.95 1.08 3.76
C TYR A 46 12.66 1.06 5.26
N SER A 47 13.54 1.71 6.02
CA SER A 47 13.33 1.97 7.45
C SER A 47 12.26 3.05 7.67
N ALA A 48 11.73 3.15 8.89
CA ALA A 48 10.77 4.20 9.25
C ALA A 48 11.35 5.61 9.04
N GLU A 49 12.64 5.80 9.31
CA GLU A 49 13.32 7.08 9.10
C GLU A 49 13.47 7.43 7.62
N GLN A 50 13.84 6.44 6.79
CA GLN A 50 13.93 6.62 5.35
C GLN A 50 12.56 6.93 4.73
N LEU A 51 11.52 6.19 5.15
CA LEU A 51 10.15 6.45 4.70
C LEU A 51 9.65 7.84 5.12
N ARG A 52 9.97 8.29 6.34
CA ARG A 52 9.66 9.65 6.80
C ARG A 52 10.39 10.71 5.98
N SER A 53 11.66 10.47 5.67
CA SER A 53 12.46 11.37 4.82
C SER A 53 11.87 11.46 3.41
N ILE A 54 11.52 10.32 2.81
CA ILE A 54 10.86 10.27 1.49
C ILE A 54 9.53 11.03 1.52
N PHE A 55 8.70 10.81 2.54
CA PHE A 55 7.42 11.52 2.69
C PHE A 55 7.63 13.04 2.72
N LYS A 56 8.55 13.53 3.56
CA LYS A 56 8.87 14.95 3.66
C LYS A 56 9.43 15.51 2.36
N ALA A 57 10.38 14.82 1.74
CA ALA A 57 10.99 15.25 0.47
C ALA A 57 9.94 15.39 -0.64
N ARG A 58 8.98 14.47 -0.69
CA ARG A 58 7.87 14.48 -1.66
C ARG A 58 6.90 15.62 -1.43
N LEU A 59 6.62 16.01 -0.18
CA LEU A 59 5.76 17.16 0.10
C LEU A 59 6.52 18.48 -0.10
N SER A 60 7.78 18.56 0.30
CA SER A 60 8.59 19.78 0.12
C SER A 60 8.80 20.15 -1.35
N ALA A 61 8.77 19.18 -2.27
CA ALA A 61 8.86 19.41 -3.70
C ALA A 61 7.73 20.31 -4.24
N ASP A 62 6.57 20.35 -3.56
CA ASP A 62 5.40 21.13 -3.97
C ASP A 62 5.26 22.46 -3.21
N GLY A 63 6.28 22.86 -2.46
CA GLY A 63 6.32 24.15 -1.75
C GLY A 63 5.17 24.32 -0.75
N ALA A 64 4.39 25.39 -0.90
CA ALA A 64 3.31 25.76 0.02
C ALA A 64 2.19 24.71 0.09
N SER A 65 1.79 24.15 -1.06
CA SER A 65 0.75 23.10 -1.13
C SER A 65 1.14 21.83 -0.36
N GLY A 66 2.44 21.52 -0.35
CA GLY A 66 2.97 20.39 0.43
C GLY A 66 2.89 20.58 1.94
N GLN A 67 3.05 21.81 2.43
CA GLN A 67 2.93 22.10 3.86
C GLN A 67 1.48 22.00 4.34
N ASP A 68 0.52 22.41 3.52
CA ASP A 68 -0.89 22.31 3.83
C ASP A 68 -1.37 20.85 3.80
N ALA A 69 -0.83 20.04 2.89
CA ALA A 69 -1.01 18.59 2.88
C ALA A 69 -0.46 17.92 4.15
N GLU A 70 0.74 18.31 4.61
CA GLU A 70 1.32 17.76 5.85
C GLU A 70 0.46 18.12 7.07
N LYS A 71 -0.02 19.36 7.16
CA LYS A 71 -0.93 19.82 8.21
C LYS A 71 -2.29 19.13 8.14
N ALA A 72 -2.80 18.88 6.94
CA ALA A 72 -4.12 18.30 6.73
C ALA A 72 -4.22 16.87 7.29
N LEU A 73 -3.13 16.10 7.18
CA LEU A 73 -3.01 14.73 7.68
C LEU A 73 -2.66 14.68 9.19
N GLY A 74 -1.85 15.63 9.66
CA GLY A 74 -1.40 15.70 11.04
C GLY A 74 -0.20 14.79 11.35
N PRO A 75 0.73 15.23 12.22
CA PRO A 75 2.02 14.57 12.43
C PRO A 75 1.90 13.16 13.03
N VAL A 76 0.90 12.93 13.89
CA VAL A 76 0.66 11.64 14.53
C VAL A 76 0.24 10.57 13.51
N GLN A 77 -0.65 10.92 12.58
CA GLN A 77 -1.12 9.99 11.56
C GLN A 77 0.00 9.63 10.58
N ILE A 78 0.84 10.59 10.22
CA ILE A 78 2.03 10.36 9.40
C ILE A 78 2.98 9.40 10.11
N GLU A 79 3.32 9.64 11.38
CA GLU A 79 4.25 8.78 12.13
C GLU A 79 3.72 7.35 12.31
N LEU A 80 2.45 7.20 12.67
CA LEU A 80 1.82 5.89 12.82
C LEU A 80 1.84 5.10 11.51
N THR A 81 1.47 5.75 10.41
CA THR A 81 1.41 5.11 9.09
C THR A 81 2.81 4.72 8.63
N VAL A 82 3.78 5.62 8.74
CA VAL A 82 5.19 5.35 8.37
C VAL A 82 5.75 4.18 9.18
N ARG A 83 5.53 4.16 10.50
CA ARG A 83 6.02 3.08 11.37
C ARG A 83 5.32 1.74 11.05
N GLN A 84 4.03 1.78 10.71
CA GLN A 84 3.28 0.60 10.29
C GLN A 84 3.79 0.04 8.95
N VAL A 85 4.03 0.90 7.95
CA VAL A 85 4.57 0.49 6.64
C VAL A 85 5.95 -0.11 6.80
N ALA A 86 6.85 0.53 7.56
CA ALA A 86 8.19 0.01 7.85
C ALA A 86 8.14 -1.38 8.51
N LYS A 87 7.24 -1.59 9.47
CA LYS A 87 7.09 -2.88 10.16
C LYS A 87 6.52 -3.98 9.26
N ARG A 88 5.61 -3.64 8.34
CA ARG A 88 4.88 -4.62 7.54
C ARG A 88 5.60 -4.99 6.24
N SER A 89 6.13 -4.01 5.51
CA SER A 89 6.71 -4.24 4.18
C SER A 89 7.95 -3.42 3.87
N GLY A 90 8.07 -2.21 4.41
CA GLY A 90 9.10 -1.24 4.01
C GLY A 90 8.96 -0.73 2.57
N ASP A 91 7.76 -0.85 1.96
CA ASP A 91 7.48 -0.41 0.59
C ASP A 91 7.11 1.08 0.55
N CYS A 92 7.91 1.89 -0.15
CA CYS A 92 7.70 3.34 -0.24
C CYS A 92 6.43 3.72 -1.02
N ARG A 93 5.88 2.83 -1.88
CA ARG A 93 4.67 3.13 -2.68
C ARG A 93 3.47 3.44 -1.79
N GLN A 94 3.38 2.81 -0.61
CA GLN A 94 2.30 3.06 0.34
C GLN A 94 2.38 4.48 0.92
N VAL A 95 3.59 4.96 1.19
CA VAL A 95 3.85 6.30 1.71
C VAL A 95 3.62 7.36 0.62
N VAL A 96 3.99 7.07 -0.64
CA VAL A 96 3.71 7.97 -1.77
C VAL A 96 2.21 8.15 -2.00
N ARG A 97 1.42 7.06 -1.93
CA ARG A 97 -0.06 7.16 -2.00
C ARG A 97 -0.64 8.01 -0.87
N LEU A 98 -0.05 7.92 0.32
CA LEU A 98 -0.45 8.76 1.45
C LEU A 98 -0.17 10.25 1.16
N CYS A 99 0.97 10.58 0.52
CA CYS A 99 1.24 11.95 0.08
C CYS A 99 0.18 12.45 -0.92
N GLU A 100 -0.21 11.61 -1.89
CA GLU A 100 -1.24 11.95 -2.88
C GLU A 100 -2.60 12.19 -2.22
N GLN A 101 -2.99 11.32 -1.29
CA GLN A 101 -4.21 11.52 -0.51
C GLN A 101 -4.16 12.81 0.31
N ALA A 102 -3.03 13.10 0.97
CA ALA A 102 -2.84 14.33 1.74
C ALA A 102 -3.05 15.58 0.88
N ARG A 103 -2.50 15.58 -0.34
CA ARG A 103 -2.67 16.68 -1.31
C ARG A 103 -4.12 16.83 -1.74
N PHE A 104 -4.79 15.73 -2.03
CA PHE A 104 -6.19 15.74 -2.42
C PHE A 104 -7.08 16.30 -1.30
N GLU A 105 -6.87 15.88 -0.05
CA GLU A 105 -7.61 16.39 1.10
C GLU A 105 -7.33 17.87 1.37
N ALA A 106 -6.09 18.33 1.19
CA ALA A 106 -5.75 19.75 1.31
C ALA A 106 -6.43 20.60 0.24
N ALA A 107 -6.41 20.16 -1.02
CA ALA A 107 -7.08 20.86 -2.12
C ALA A 107 -8.62 20.89 -1.95
N ALA A 108 -9.21 19.80 -1.46
CA ALA A 108 -10.64 19.77 -1.16
C ALA A 108 -11.02 20.74 -0.02
N ARG A 109 -10.17 20.89 0.99
CA ARG A 109 -10.39 21.87 2.08
C ARG A 109 -10.27 23.31 1.58
N SER A 110 -9.28 23.64 0.75
CA SER A 110 -9.15 24.99 0.20
C SER A 110 -10.35 25.37 -0.66
N MET A 111 -10.87 24.45 -1.48
CA MET A 111 -12.09 24.68 -2.26
C MET A 111 -13.34 24.88 -1.37
N ALA A 112 -13.46 24.12 -0.28
CA ALA A 112 -14.57 24.27 0.67
C ALA A 112 -14.50 25.58 1.47
N GLU A 113 -13.30 26.06 1.79
CA GLU A 113 -13.08 27.35 2.45
C GLU A 113 -13.39 28.54 1.52
N GLU A 114 -13.08 28.44 0.22
CA GLU A 114 -13.44 29.46 -0.77
C GLU A 114 -14.96 29.53 -1.01
N GLU A 115 -15.66 28.40 -1.06
CA GLU A 115 -17.13 28.33 -1.18
C GLU A 115 -17.84 28.88 0.07
N ALA A 116 -17.27 28.68 1.26
CA ALA A 116 -17.81 29.21 2.52
C ALA A 116 -17.64 30.74 2.66
N GLY A 117 -16.71 31.36 1.91
CA GLY A 117 -16.46 32.80 1.92
C GLY A 117 -17.53 33.65 1.23
N ASN A 118 -18.44 33.05 0.46
CA ASN A 118 -19.37 33.80 -0.41
C ASN A 118 -20.86 33.68 -0.02
N THR A 119 -21.18 33.21 1.19
CA THR A 119 -22.59 33.08 1.65
C THR A 119 -22.77 33.58 3.09
N PRO A 120 -23.67 34.53 3.39
CA PRO A 120 -23.97 34.91 4.76
C PRO A 120 -24.80 33.81 5.45
N ALA A 121 -24.27 33.34 6.59
CA ALA A 121 -24.87 32.55 7.66
C ALA A 121 -26.30 31.96 7.46
N ALA A 122 -26.39 30.63 7.36
CA ALA A 122 -27.50 29.86 7.94
C ALA A 122 -27.16 28.35 8.07
N GLY A 123 -27.11 27.85 9.31
CA GLY A 123 -27.38 26.44 9.65
C GLY A 123 -26.16 25.58 10.01
N PRO A 124 -26.21 24.77 11.10
CA PRO A 124 -25.17 23.81 11.44
C PRO A 124 -25.24 22.61 10.50
N SER A 125 -24.40 22.61 9.47
CA SER A 125 -24.24 21.43 8.60
C SER A 125 -23.46 20.35 9.36
N THR A 126 -24.15 19.23 9.52
CA THR A 126 -23.69 17.94 10.06
C THR A 126 -22.24 17.61 9.69
N PRO A 127 -21.42 17.11 10.64
CA PRO A 127 -20.04 16.73 10.36
C PRO A 127 -20.03 15.60 9.34
N GLN A 128 -19.55 15.91 8.12
CA GLN A 128 -19.25 14.89 7.12
C GLN A 128 -18.25 13.92 7.73
N LYS A 129 -18.73 12.69 7.94
CA LYS A 129 -18.02 11.57 8.51
C LYS A 129 -16.77 11.37 7.64
N LYS A 130 -15.61 11.81 8.15
CA LYS A 130 -14.29 11.52 7.57
C LYS A 130 -14.31 10.04 7.20
N LEU A 131 -14.25 9.72 5.90
CA LEU A 131 -14.03 8.35 5.47
C LEU A 131 -12.66 7.97 6.03
N LYS A 132 -12.68 7.23 7.14
CA LYS A 132 -11.49 6.58 7.66
C LYS A 132 -10.90 5.79 6.49
N PRO A 133 -9.62 5.96 6.14
CA PRO A 133 -8.98 4.97 5.28
C PRO A 133 -9.21 3.63 5.97
N SER A 134 -9.85 2.71 5.25
CA SER A 134 -10.21 1.38 5.71
C SER A 134 -8.95 0.63 6.16
N SER A 135 -8.50 0.90 7.38
CA SER A 135 -7.59 0.02 8.11
C SER A 135 -8.41 -1.21 8.46
N MET A 136 -8.42 -2.17 7.55
CA MET A 136 -9.29 -3.34 7.56
C MET A 136 -10.78 -2.98 7.54
N ALA A 137 -11.45 -3.27 6.43
CA ALA A 137 -12.77 -3.87 6.56
C ALA A 137 -12.54 -5.12 7.42
N ASP A 138 -12.78 -5.01 8.73
CA ASP A 138 -12.76 -6.16 9.63
C ASP A 138 -13.78 -7.15 9.04
N PRO A 139 -13.31 -8.28 8.49
CA PRO A 139 -14.16 -9.18 7.74
C PRO A 139 -15.25 -9.80 8.64
N LEU A 140 -15.09 -9.74 9.96
CA LEU A 140 -16.12 -10.16 10.91
C LEU A 140 -17.15 -9.06 11.16
N ALA A 141 -16.72 -7.79 11.22
CA ALA A 141 -17.63 -6.66 11.35
C ALA A 141 -18.53 -6.49 10.12
N SER A 142 -18.06 -6.88 8.93
CA SER A 142 -18.87 -6.84 7.70
C SER A 142 -19.93 -7.93 7.64
N VAL A 143 -19.80 -9.06 8.36
CA VAL A 143 -20.81 -10.13 8.37
C VAL A 143 -22.16 -9.63 8.90
N GLY A 144 -22.13 -8.79 9.94
CA GLY A 144 -23.34 -8.20 10.54
C GLY A 144 -24.11 -7.26 9.61
N LEU A 145 -23.48 -6.76 8.54
CA LEU A 145 -24.08 -5.85 7.56
C LEU A 145 -24.67 -6.59 6.34
N LEU A 146 -24.45 -7.90 6.22
CA LEU A 146 -24.98 -8.70 5.13
C LEU A 146 -26.48 -8.99 5.33
N PRO A 147 -27.26 -9.15 4.25
CA PRO A 147 -28.61 -9.68 4.32
C PRO A 147 -28.66 -11.01 5.11
N PRO A 148 -29.75 -11.27 5.85
CA PRO A 148 -29.85 -12.43 6.75
C PRO A 148 -29.65 -13.76 6.01
N GLU A 149 -30.06 -13.84 4.75
CA GLU A 149 -29.84 -15.01 3.90
C GLU A 149 -28.36 -15.34 3.70
N GLN A 150 -27.52 -14.32 3.53
CA GLN A 150 -26.07 -14.47 3.34
C GLN A 150 -25.38 -14.81 4.66
N GLN A 151 -25.88 -14.33 5.79
CA GLN A 151 -25.38 -14.68 7.12
C GLN A 151 -25.62 -16.17 7.42
N VAL A 152 -26.83 -16.68 7.18
CA VAL A 152 -27.17 -18.10 7.38
C VAL A 152 -26.32 -18.99 6.46
N LEU A 153 -26.11 -18.59 5.21
CA LEU A 153 -25.24 -19.29 4.27
C LEU A 153 -23.79 -19.36 4.78
N LEU A 154 -23.25 -18.25 5.28
CA LEU A 154 -21.92 -18.19 5.88
C LEU A 154 -21.82 -19.07 7.13
N CYS A 155 -22.85 -19.12 7.98
CA CYS A 155 -22.90 -20.02 9.14
C CYS A 155 -22.90 -21.50 8.72
N ALA A 156 -23.64 -21.86 7.66
CA ALA A 156 -23.67 -23.22 7.12
C ALA A 156 -22.30 -23.63 6.53
N LEU A 157 -21.61 -22.69 5.89
CA LEU A 157 -20.25 -22.86 5.37
C LEU A 157 -19.22 -23.00 6.51
N ALA A 158 -19.27 -22.14 7.52
CA ALA A 158 -18.34 -22.15 8.65
C ALA A 158 -18.50 -23.38 9.55
N SER A 159 -19.72 -23.93 9.63
CA SER A 159 -20.01 -25.15 10.40
C SER A 159 -19.62 -26.44 9.67
N ALA A 160 -19.11 -26.34 8.45
CA ALA A 160 -18.66 -27.47 7.67
C ALA A 160 -17.34 -28.04 8.21
N LYS A 161 -17.25 -29.38 8.26
CA LYS A 161 -16.02 -30.07 8.70
C LYS A 161 -14.92 -30.14 7.65
N GLY A 162 -15.18 -29.71 6.41
CA GLY A 162 -14.27 -29.85 5.28
C GLY A 162 -13.82 -28.50 4.71
N GLU A 163 -12.60 -28.44 4.18
CA GLU A 163 -11.98 -27.25 3.57
C GLU A 163 -12.69 -26.81 2.27
N ALA A 164 -13.37 -27.74 1.59
CA ALA A 164 -14.16 -27.48 0.40
C ALA A 164 -15.52 -28.20 0.47
N MET A 165 -16.59 -27.55 -0.02
CA MET A 165 -17.92 -28.13 -0.09
C MET A 165 -18.55 -27.89 -1.47
N LYS A 166 -19.32 -28.86 -1.98
CA LYS A 166 -20.09 -28.69 -3.20
C LYS A 166 -21.30 -27.79 -2.93
N PHE A 167 -21.65 -26.96 -3.91
CA PHE A 167 -22.80 -26.05 -3.84
C PHE A 167 -24.11 -26.77 -3.46
N MET A 168 -24.33 -27.98 -4.00
CA MET A 168 -25.52 -28.78 -3.71
C MET A 168 -25.63 -29.17 -2.23
N ASP A 169 -24.52 -29.47 -1.57
CA ASP A 169 -24.48 -29.87 -0.16
C ASP A 169 -24.74 -28.66 0.76
N ILE A 170 -24.35 -27.47 0.31
CA ILE A 170 -24.62 -26.20 0.99
C ILE A 170 -26.12 -25.88 0.93
N CYS A 171 -26.73 -25.98 -0.26
CA CYS A 171 -28.16 -25.75 -0.44
C CYS A 171 -29.02 -26.74 0.36
N ALA A 172 -28.55 -27.98 0.54
CA ALA A 172 -29.25 -28.97 1.36
C ALA A 172 -29.22 -28.63 2.86
N ARG A 173 -28.15 -27.98 3.35
CA ARG A 173 -28.00 -27.55 4.75
C ARG A 173 -28.59 -26.17 5.06
N TYR A 174 -28.85 -25.39 4.02
CA TYR A 174 -29.47 -24.07 4.12
C TYR A 174 -30.99 -24.14 4.36
N LYS A 175 -31.64 -25.27 4.04
CA LYS A 175 -33.06 -25.55 4.28
C LYS A 175 -33.30 -26.05 5.70
#